data_AF-A0A6P0SHD8-F1
#
_entry.id   AF-A0A6P0SHD8-F1
#
_cell.length_a   1.000
_cell.length_b   1.000
_cell.length_c   1.000
_cell.angle_alpha   90.00
_cell.angle_beta   90.00
_cell.angle_gamma   90.00
#
_symmetry.space_group_name_H-M   'P 1'
#
loop_
_entity.id
_entity.type
_entity.pdbx_description
1 polymer ?
#
loop_
_entity_poly.entity_id
_entity_poly.type
_entity_poly.pdbx_seq_one_letter_code
_entity_poly.pdbx_strand_id
1 'polypeptide(L)'
;MARKKNMAAPISPLEGQALVAKVKDLGNLSKEQKARACGYYTVTKNGVERVNMMKFLNALIDAEGIELDSKVNGNGRGGRSASYRISVQSNGNLLIGSAYTKQMGLQPGDQFEITLGRKHIHLKQVDEAEEEALEAS
;
A
#
# COMPACT_ATOMS: atom_id res chain seq x y z
N MET A 1 7.43 -33.73 -31.04
CA MET A 1 6.38 -32.69 -31.16
C MET A 1 6.68 -31.57 -30.16
N ALA A 2 7.47 -30.57 -30.54
CA ALA A 2 7.84 -29.46 -29.65
C ALA A 2 6.66 -28.48 -29.53
N ARG A 3 6.10 -28.33 -28.31
CA ARG A 3 5.09 -27.31 -28.02
C ARG A 3 5.76 -25.94 -28.08
N LYS A 4 5.50 -25.18 -29.15
CA LYS A 4 5.90 -23.77 -29.30
C LYS A 4 5.32 -22.96 -28.13
N LYS A 5 6.19 -22.58 -27.20
CA LYS A 5 5.91 -21.64 -26.12
C LYS A 5 5.83 -20.25 -26.74
N ASN A 6 4.62 -19.80 -27.09
CA ASN A 6 4.39 -18.42 -27.51
C ASN A 6 4.59 -17.50 -26.30
N MET A 7 5.83 -17.07 -26.07
CA MET A 7 6.15 -15.93 -25.21
C MET A 7 5.72 -14.67 -25.97
N ALA A 8 4.46 -14.26 -25.80
CA ALA A 8 4.08 -12.89 -26.08
C ALA A 8 4.82 -11.98 -25.08
N ALA A 9 5.52 -10.97 -25.59
CA ALA A 9 6.19 -9.95 -24.79
C ALA A 9 5.23 -9.38 -23.73
N PRO A 10 5.70 -8.93 -22.56
CA PRO A 10 4.85 -8.31 -21.56
C PRO A 10 4.16 -7.10 -22.19
N ILE A 11 2.86 -7.26 -22.46
CA ILE A 11 2.03 -6.19 -22.99
C ILE A 11 1.89 -5.17 -21.86
N SER A 12 2.37 -3.95 -22.07
CA SER A 12 2.10 -2.84 -21.16
C SER A 12 0.59 -2.67 -21.02
N PRO A 13 0.04 -2.49 -19.81
CA PRO A 13 -1.40 -2.30 -19.63
C PRO A 13 -1.89 -1.13 -20.48
N LEU A 14 -2.96 -1.36 -21.24
CA LEU A 14 -3.60 -0.33 -22.06
C LEU A 14 -4.51 0.52 -21.19
N GLU A 15 -4.46 1.84 -21.34
CA GLU A 15 -5.24 2.78 -20.53
C GLU A 15 -6.08 3.71 -21.41
N GLY A 16 -7.08 4.37 -20.82
CA GLY A 16 -7.92 5.36 -21.50
C GLY A 16 -8.70 4.81 -22.70
N GLN A 17 -8.82 5.61 -23.76
CA GLN A 17 -9.60 5.24 -24.94
C GLN A 17 -9.07 3.98 -25.66
N ALA A 18 -7.76 3.71 -25.60
CA ALA A 18 -7.16 2.52 -26.19
C ALA A 18 -7.64 1.23 -25.50
N LEU A 19 -7.84 1.28 -24.18
CA LEU A 19 -8.41 0.18 -23.40
C LEU A 19 -9.85 -0.10 -23.82
N VAL A 20 -10.68 0.95 -23.90
CA VAL A 20 -12.10 0.85 -24.24
C VAL A 20 -12.28 0.30 -25.66
N ALA A 21 -11.50 0.78 -26.62
CA ALA A 21 -11.54 0.31 -28.00
C ALA A 21 -11.22 -1.19 -28.09
N LYS A 22 -10.16 -1.64 -27.41
CA LYS A 22 -9.77 -3.05 -27.41
C LYS A 22 -10.77 -3.94 -26.67
N VAL A 23 -11.36 -3.47 -25.57
CA VAL A 23 -12.40 -4.22 -24.83
C VAL A 23 -13.66 -4.41 -25.67
N LYS A 24 -14.01 -3.43 -26.52
CA LYS A 24 -15.09 -3.53 -27.50
C LYS A 24 -14.77 -4.53 -28.61
N ASP A 25 -13.55 -4.51 -29.15
CA ASP A 25 -13.07 -5.44 -30.18
C ASP A 25 -13.07 -6.91 -29.69
N LEU A 26 -12.72 -7.11 -28.41
CA LEU A 26 -12.74 -8.43 -27.77
C LEU A 26 -14.15 -9.00 -27.52
N GLY A 27 -15.21 -8.27 -27.87
CA GLY A 27 -16.58 -8.79 -28.01
C GLY A 27 -17.10 -9.55 -26.79
N ASN A 28 -17.39 -10.85 -26.95
CA ASN A 28 -18.08 -11.67 -25.96
C ASN A 28 -17.14 -12.48 -25.03
N LEU A 29 -15.85 -12.14 -25.00
CA LEU A 29 -14.90 -12.79 -24.08
C LEU A 29 -15.22 -12.47 -22.61
N SER A 30 -14.81 -13.37 -21.71
CA SER A 30 -14.97 -13.14 -20.28
C SER A 30 -14.15 -11.93 -19.82
N LYS A 31 -14.56 -11.29 -18.72
CA LYS A 31 -13.83 -10.14 -18.15
C LYS A 31 -12.35 -10.46 -17.88
N GLU A 32 -12.05 -11.70 -17.47
CA GLU A 32 -10.69 -12.17 -17.20
C GLU A 32 -9.84 -12.31 -18.47
N GLN A 33 -10.44 -12.83 -19.55
CA GLN A 33 -9.77 -12.95 -20.84
C GLN A 33 -9.50 -11.57 -21.44
N LYS A 34 -10.47 -10.65 -21.31
CA LYS A 34 -10.32 -9.25 -21.72
C LYS A 34 -9.20 -8.55 -20.95
N ALA A 35 -9.18 -8.69 -19.62
CA ALA A 35 -8.13 -8.13 -18.77
C ALA A 35 -6.74 -8.66 -19.15
N ARG A 36 -6.60 -9.97 -19.41
CA ARG A 36 -5.34 -10.58 -19.87
C ARG A 36 -4.89 -10.02 -21.22
N ALA A 37 -5.81 -9.93 -22.19
CA ALA A 37 -5.52 -9.37 -23.51
C ALA A 37 -5.16 -7.87 -23.48
N CYS A 38 -5.63 -7.14 -22.46
CA CYS A 38 -5.34 -5.72 -22.25
C CYS A 38 -4.08 -5.46 -21.40
N GLY A 39 -3.35 -6.50 -20.99
CA GLY A 39 -2.10 -6.37 -20.22
C GLY A 39 -2.27 -6.32 -18.70
N TYR A 40 -3.46 -6.58 -18.16
CA TYR A 40 -3.74 -6.58 -16.72
C TYR A 40 -3.48 -7.94 -16.07
N TYR A 41 -2.29 -8.49 -16.26
CA TYR A 41 -1.87 -9.72 -15.62
C TYR A 41 -0.42 -9.62 -15.12
N THR A 42 -0.10 -10.46 -14.16
CA THR A 42 1.25 -10.60 -13.62
C THR A 42 1.68 -12.04 -13.76
N VAL A 43 2.95 -12.24 -14.12
CA VAL A 43 3.54 -13.58 -14.18
C VAL A 43 4.38 -13.77 -12.93
N THR A 44 4.01 -14.75 -12.11
CA THR A 44 4.83 -15.11 -10.95
C THR A 44 6.10 -15.83 -11.36
N LYS A 45 7.09 -15.90 -10.46
CA LYS A 45 8.35 -16.61 -10.70
C LYS A 45 8.16 -18.07 -11.12
N ASN A 46 7.04 -18.68 -10.74
CA ASN A 46 6.66 -20.05 -11.11
C ASN A 46 5.93 -20.15 -12.46
N GLY A 47 5.83 -19.06 -13.23
CA GLY A 47 5.15 -19.03 -14.52
C GLY A 47 3.62 -19.01 -14.44
N VAL A 48 3.03 -18.92 -13.24
CA VAL A 48 1.57 -18.81 -13.07
C VAL A 48 1.14 -17.38 -13.35
N GLU A 49 0.23 -17.23 -14.32
CA GLU A 49 -0.41 -15.96 -14.67
C GLU A 49 -1.53 -15.64 -13.69
N ARG A 50 -1.49 -14.44 -13.10
CA ARG A 50 -2.56 -13.91 -12.24
C ARG A 50 -3.07 -12.60 -12.82
N VAL A 51 -4.36 -12.57 -13.15
CA VAL A 51 -5.05 -11.39 -13.66
C VAL A 51 -5.31 -10.42 -12.51
N ASN A 52 -5.03 -9.13 -12.70
CA ASN A 52 -5.38 -8.08 -11.75
C ASN A 52 -6.70 -7.42 -12.17
N MET A 53 -7.81 -8.04 -11.77
CA MET A 53 -9.15 -7.58 -12.15
C MET A 53 -9.47 -6.18 -11.61
N MET A 54 -9.01 -5.85 -10.40
CA MET A 54 -9.26 -4.54 -9.79
C MET A 54 -8.59 -3.42 -10.61
N LYS A 55 -7.34 -3.60 -11.03
CA LYS A 55 -6.65 -2.62 -11.89
C LYS A 55 -7.34 -2.47 -13.25
N PHE A 56 -7.79 -3.57 -13.84
CA PHE A 56 -8.50 -3.53 -15.13
C PHE A 56 -9.83 -2.77 -15.04
N LEU A 57 -10.62 -3.03 -14.00
CA LEU A 57 -11.90 -2.35 -13.79
C LEU A 57 -11.71 -0.87 -13.49
N ASN A 58 -10.76 -0.51 -12.61
CA ASN A 58 -10.47 0.89 -12.31
C ASN A 58 -10.05 1.65 -13.58
N ALA A 59 -9.18 1.07 -14.40
CA ALA A 59 -8.76 1.72 -15.65
C ALA A 59 -9.91 1.88 -16.67
N LEU A 60 -10.92 1.01 -16.66
CA LEU A 60 -12.14 1.19 -17.46
C LEU A 60 -13.00 2.33 -16.93
N ILE A 61 -13.16 2.42 -15.62
CA ILE A 61 -13.90 3.49 -14.95
C ILE A 61 -13.23 4.84 -15.22
N ASP A 62 -11.89 4.89 -15.08
CA ASP A 62 -11.07 6.07 -15.38
C ASP A 62 -11.19 6.47 -16.87
N ALA A 63 -11.20 5.49 -17.78
CA ALA A 63 -11.36 5.73 -19.21
C ALA A 63 -12.75 6.25 -19.60
N GLU A 64 -13.79 5.91 -18.84
CA GLU A 64 -15.14 6.45 -18.98
C GLU A 64 -15.31 7.83 -18.33
N GLY A 65 -14.26 8.37 -17.69
CA GLY A 65 -14.26 9.69 -17.07
C GLY A 65 -15.04 9.75 -15.76
N ILE A 66 -15.30 8.60 -15.14
CA ILE A 66 -15.91 8.54 -13.82
C ILE A 66 -14.79 8.72 -12.81
N GLU A 67 -14.65 9.94 -12.30
CA GLU A 67 -13.73 10.25 -11.21
C GLU A 67 -14.25 9.61 -9.92
N LEU A 68 -13.88 8.35 -9.67
CA LEU A 68 -13.89 7.82 -8.32
C LEU A 68 -12.81 8.58 -7.56
N ASP A 69 -13.16 9.19 -6.42
CA ASP A 69 -12.31 9.95 -5.48
C ASP A 69 -11.18 9.12 -4.83
N SER A 70 -10.65 8.16 -5.57
CA SER A 70 -9.67 7.14 -5.20
C SER A 70 -8.30 7.41 -5.81
N LYS A 71 -8.03 8.65 -6.27
CA LYS A 71 -6.67 9.10 -6.59
C LYS A 71 -5.87 9.24 -5.28
N VAL A 72 -5.64 8.10 -4.64
CA VAL A 72 -4.59 7.89 -3.66
C VAL A 72 -3.30 8.06 -4.46
N ASN A 73 -2.82 9.30 -4.53
CA ASN A 73 -1.45 9.66 -4.90
C ASN A 73 -0.49 9.00 -3.90
N GLY A 74 -0.32 7.70 -4.03
CA GLY A 74 0.46 6.88 -3.12
C GLY A 74 1.04 5.72 -3.90
N ASN A 75 2.20 5.97 -4.51
CA ASN A 75 3.11 4.96 -5.01
C ASN A 75 3.15 3.75 -4.05
N GLY A 76 2.56 2.63 -4.47
CA GLY A 76 3.01 1.28 -4.10
C GLY A 76 3.15 0.94 -2.62
N ARG A 77 2.09 1.08 -1.82
CA ARG A 77 1.78 0.19 -0.66
C ARG A 77 0.54 0.74 0.04
N GLY A 78 -0.63 0.20 -0.31
CA GLY A 78 -1.83 0.33 0.53
C GLY A 78 -1.62 -0.42 1.84
N GLY A 79 -0.80 0.16 2.72
CA GLY A 79 -0.67 -0.28 4.09
C GLY A 79 -1.94 0.06 4.88
N ARG A 80 -2.14 -0.65 5.99
CA ARG A 80 -3.20 -0.32 6.95
C ARG A 80 -3.02 1.13 7.39
N SER A 81 -4.08 1.93 7.28
CA SER A 81 -4.15 3.24 7.92
C SER A 81 -4.01 3.07 9.44
N ALA A 82 -3.36 4.03 10.10
CA ALA A 82 -3.21 3.98 11.55
C ALA A 82 -4.60 4.11 12.20
N SER A 83 -5.05 3.09 12.92
CA SER A 83 -6.38 3.09 13.56
C SER A 83 -6.43 3.91 14.85
N TYR A 84 -5.32 4.57 15.23
CA TYR A 84 -5.11 5.28 16.51
C TYR A 84 -5.49 4.46 17.75
N ARG A 85 -5.46 3.13 17.62
CA ARG A 85 -5.78 2.16 18.65
C ARG A 85 -4.80 0.99 18.54
N ILE A 86 -4.30 0.56 19.68
CA ILE A 86 -3.39 -0.59 19.81
C ILE A 86 -3.85 -1.44 21.00
N SER A 87 -3.71 -2.76 20.86
CA SER A 87 -3.98 -3.71 21.94
C SER A 87 -2.68 -4.15 22.57
N VAL A 88 -2.70 -4.44 23.87
CA VAL A 88 -1.57 -5.04 24.58
C VAL A 88 -1.25 -6.41 23.95
N GLN A 89 0.02 -6.63 23.63
CA GLN A 89 0.49 -7.89 23.05
C GLN A 89 0.48 -9.01 24.10
N SER A 90 0.58 -10.27 23.67
CA SER A 90 0.58 -11.43 24.58
C SER A 90 1.75 -11.44 25.57
N ASN A 91 2.85 -10.74 25.25
CA ASN A 91 4.00 -10.55 26.12
C ASN A 91 3.83 -9.38 27.11
N GLY A 92 2.67 -8.70 27.10
CA GLY A 92 2.40 -7.55 27.96
C GLY A 92 2.90 -6.20 27.44
N ASN A 93 3.56 -6.16 26.28
CA ASN A 93 4.14 -4.94 25.74
C ASN A 93 3.14 -4.12 24.91
N LEU A 94 3.35 -2.81 24.91
CA LEU A 94 2.62 -1.85 24.09
C LEU A 94 3.60 -1.26 23.05
N LEU A 95 3.44 -1.62 21.78
CA LEU A 95 4.33 -1.17 20.71
C LEU A 95 3.67 -0.05 19.90
N ILE A 96 4.35 1.10 19.82
CA ILE A 96 3.95 2.21 18.95
C ILE A 96 4.42 1.92 17.53
N GLY A 97 3.46 1.84 16.60
CA GLY A 97 3.76 1.61 15.19
C GLY A 97 4.47 2.80 14.53
N SER A 98 5.26 2.52 13.48
CA SER A 98 6.04 3.53 12.77
C SER A 98 5.22 4.61 12.06
N ALA A 99 3.91 4.42 11.90
CA ALA A 99 3.03 5.45 11.37
C ALA A 99 2.97 6.67 12.31
N TYR A 100 2.90 6.44 13.62
CA TYR A 100 2.82 7.53 14.61
C TYR A 100 4.16 8.22 14.78
N THR A 101 5.25 7.45 14.90
CA THR A 101 6.59 8.04 15.08
C THR A 101 7.02 8.87 13.87
N LYS A 102 6.66 8.45 12.64
CA LYS A 102 6.89 9.24 11.43
C LYS A 102 6.05 10.52 11.37
N GLN A 103 4.79 10.47 11.80
CA GLN A 103 3.94 11.67 11.88
C GLN A 103 4.47 12.67 12.91
N MET A 104 5.06 12.17 14.01
CA MET A 104 5.70 13.00 15.03
C MET A 104 7.13 13.43 14.64
N GLY A 105 7.69 12.92 13.54
CA GLY A 105 9.04 13.27 13.08
C GLY A 105 10.18 12.67 13.89
N LEU A 106 9.91 11.67 14.74
CA LEU A 106 10.89 11.08 15.66
C LEU A 106 12.02 10.36 14.92
N GLN A 107 13.23 10.50 15.44
CA GLN A 107 14.43 9.88 14.93
C GLN A 107 14.91 8.73 15.83
N PRO A 108 15.68 7.78 15.30
CA PRO A 108 16.37 6.80 16.14
C PRO A 108 17.32 7.52 17.10
N GLY A 109 17.12 7.34 18.40
CA GLY A 109 17.90 8.00 19.45
C GLY A 109 17.03 8.85 20.37
N ASP A 110 15.87 9.30 19.91
CA ASP A 110 14.95 10.10 20.73
C ASP A 110 14.50 9.31 21.97
N GLN A 111 14.63 9.95 23.13
CA GLN A 111 14.27 9.36 24.42
C GLN A 111 12.99 9.96 24.96
N PHE A 112 12.26 9.16 25.74
CA PHE A 112 11.02 9.56 26.37
C PHE A 112 11.02 9.17 27.84
N GLU A 113 10.68 10.14 28.70
CA GLU A 113 10.35 9.88 30.08
C GLU A 113 8.93 9.31 30.17
N ILE A 114 8.78 8.23 30.94
CA ILE A 114 7.50 7.54 31.13
C ILE A 114 6.94 7.91 32.50
N THR A 115 5.83 8.64 32.51
CA THR A 115 5.07 8.91 33.74
C THR A 115 3.78 8.09 33.77
N LEU A 116 3.58 7.34 34.86
CA LEU A 116 2.39 6.52 35.06
C LEU A 116 1.30 7.31 35.78
N GLY A 117 0.15 7.49 35.12
CA GLY A 117 -1.08 7.96 35.75
C GLY A 117 -2.00 6.80 36.12
N ARG A 118 -3.16 7.09 36.73
CA ARG A 118 -4.13 6.06 37.17
C ARG A 118 -4.72 5.24 36.02
N LYS A 119 -4.85 5.81 34.82
CA LYS A 119 -5.46 5.16 33.63
C LYS A 119 -4.78 5.54 32.30
N HIS A 120 -3.66 6.24 32.34
CA HIS A 120 -2.93 6.67 31.13
C HIS A 120 -1.43 6.63 31.41
N ILE A 121 -0.66 6.44 30.35
CA ILE A 121 0.79 6.56 30.34
C ILE A 121 1.10 7.86 29.61
N HIS A 122 1.83 8.76 30.26
CA HIS A 122 2.37 9.94 29.60
C HIS A 122 3.78 9.64 29.13
N LEU A 123 4.05 9.98 27.88
CA LEU A 123 5.40 9.95 27.30
C LEU A 123 5.79 11.40 27.05
N LYS A 124 6.79 11.90 27.77
CA LYS A 124 7.37 13.22 27.55
C LYS A 124 8.69 13.03 26.82
N GLN A 125 8.87 13.67 25.67
CA GLN A 125 10.17 13.66 24.98
C GLN A 125 11.17 14.39 25.86
N VAL A 126 12.33 13.79 26.06
CA VAL A 126 13.44 14.41 26.76
C VAL A 126 14.37 14.96 25.69
N ASP A 127 14.56 16.28 25.69
CA ASP A 127 15.57 16.91 24.85
C ASP A 127 16.93 16.77 25.55
N GLU A 128 17.99 16.47 24.79
CA GLU A 128 19.36 16.31 25.33
C GLU A 128 19.82 17.55 26.16
N ALA A 129 19.21 18.72 25.94
CA ALA A 129 19.46 19.94 26.71
C ALA A 129 18.82 19.97 28.11
N GLU A 130 17.76 19.18 28.38
CA GLU A 130 17.17 19.06 29.73
C GLU A 130 17.96 18.08 30.62
N GLU A 131 18.62 17.06 30.04
CA GLU A 131 19.47 16.11 30.79
C GLU A 131 20.71 16.79 31.40
N GLU A 132 21.40 17.67 30.66
CA GLU A 132 22.56 18.41 31.19
C GLU A 132 22.22 19.35 32.36
N ALA A 133 20.98 19.87 32.43
CA ALA A 133 20.54 20.76 33.50
C ALA A 133 20.21 20.01 34.80
N LEU A 134 19.74 18.77 34.71
CA LEU A 134 19.41 17.92 35.86
C LEU A 134 20.64 17.29 36.51
N GLU A 135 21.69 16.97 35.73
CA GLU A 135 22.95 16.45 36.28
C GLU A 135 23.83 17.52 36.93
N ALA A 136 23.60 18.81 36.63
CA ALA A 136 24.32 19.94 37.20
C ALA A 136 23.68 20.50 38.50
N SER A 137 22.60 19.88 39.01
CA SER A 137 21.80 20.34 40.17
C SER A 137 21.96 19.47 41.41
#